data_AF-A0A151RCS9-F1
#
_entry.id   AF-A0A151RCS9-F1
#
_cell.length_a   1.000
_cell.length_b   1.000
_cell.length_c   1.000
_cell.angle_alpha   90.00
_cell.angle_beta   90.00
_cell.angle_gamma   90.00
#
_symmetry.space_group_name_H-M   'P 1'
#
loop_
_entity.id
_entity.type
_entity.pdbx_description
1 polymer ?
#
loop_
_entity_poly.entity_id
_entity_poly.type
_entity_poly.pdbx_seq_one_letter_code
_entity_poly.pdbx_strand_id
1 'polypeptide(L)'
;MQYVVKGKLIKLDGPTLMAVAGLSGTGAEKPQPFNFGDFEELTTFRDCQRVPSNTNYDKFLAGGMKKNSRLISFIIAWMLKPRLHNHAQMSRDDILLMHVIKKKIQIDWVSVVNDCI
;
A
#
# COMPACT_ATOMS: atom_id res chain seq x y z
N MET A 1 -10.07 10.28 -18.80
CA MET A 1 -11.25 9.41 -18.94
C MET A 1 -12.38 9.96 -18.06
N GLN A 2 -13.65 9.81 -18.44
CA GLN A 2 -14.79 10.33 -17.66
C GLN A 2 -15.69 9.18 -17.19
N TYR A 3 -16.09 9.23 -15.92
CA TYR A 3 -16.93 8.23 -15.27
C TYR A 3 -18.04 8.91 -14.49
N VAL A 4 -19.18 8.23 -14.35
CA VAL A 4 -20.27 8.69 -13.48
C VAL A 4 -20.35 7.76 -12.28
N VAL A 5 -20.14 8.29 -11.07
CA VAL A 5 -20.22 7.53 -9.82
C VAL A 5 -21.27 8.19 -8.93
N LYS A 6 -22.34 7.45 -8.59
CA LYS A 6 -23.48 7.95 -7.81
C LYS A 6 -24.06 9.26 -8.36
N GLY A 7 -24.21 9.35 -9.69
CA GLY A 7 -24.75 10.54 -10.36
C GLY A 7 -23.81 11.76 -10.41
N LYS A 8 -22.59 11.65 -9.86
CA LYS A 8 -21.56 12.68 -10.00
C LYS A 8 -20.59 12.31 -11.12
N LEU A 9 -20.35 13.26 -12.02
CA LEU A 9 -19.31 13.13 -13.02
C LEU A 9 -17.94 13.24 -12.33
N ILE A 10 -17.14 12.20 -12.46
CA ILE A 10 -15.75 12.16 -12.02
C ILE A 10 -14.89 12.10 -13.28
N LYS A 11 -14.06 13.12 -13.45
CA LYS A 11 -13.05 13.14 -14.51
C LYS A 11 -11.73 12.67 -13.92
N LEU A 12 -11.25 11.52 -14.39
CA LEU A 12 -9.90 11.04 -14.08
C LEU A 12 -8.98 11.63 -15.16
N ASP A 13 -8.49 12.83 -14.89
CA ASP A 13 -7.46 13.51 -15.67
C ASP A 13 -6.14 13.61 -14.87
N GLY A 14 -5.06 14.00 -15.56
CA GLY A 14 -3.73 14.11 -14.96
C GLY A 14 -3.72 14.92 -13.65
N PRO A 15 -4.32 16.12 -13.58
CA PRO A 15 -4.40 16.89 -12.34
C PRO A 15 -5.15 16.17 -11.21
N THR A 16 -6.26 15.49 -11.51
CA THR A 16 -7.02 14.74 -10.51
C THR A 16 -6.22 13.53 -9.99
N LEU A 17 -5.54 12.81 -10.89
CA LEU A 17 -4.67 11.68 -10.52
C LEU A 17 -3.44 12.13 -9.74
N MET A 18 -2.85 13.26 -10.10
CA MET A 18 -1.72 13.87 -9.39
C MET A 18 -2.13 14.30 -7.98
N ALA A 19 -3.27 14.98 -7.82
CA ALA A 19 -3.75 15.41 -6.50
C ALA A 19 -4.11 14.23 -5.57
N VAL A 20 -4.68 13.15 -6.11
CA VAL A 20 -5.16 12.01 -5.30
C VAL A 20 -4.08 10.97 -5.06
N ALA A 21 -3.28 10.65 -6.08
CA ALA A 21 -2.33 9.55 -6.07
C ALA A 21 -0.87 9.99 -6.23
N GLY A 22 -0.58 11.27 -6.49
CA GLY A 22 0.79 11.73 -6.84
C GLY A 22 1.23 11.25 -8.23
N LEU A 23 0.29 10.82 -9.07
CA LEU A 23 0.57 10.26 -10.40
C LEU A 23 0.59 11.37 -11.45
N SER A 24 1.80 11.78 -11.87
CA SER A 24 2.00 12.66 -13.02
C SER A 24 1.87 11.87 -14.32
N GLY A 25 1.03 12.35 -15.26
CA GLY A 25 0.87 11.74 -16.59
C GLY A 25 2.12 11.83 -17.48
N THR A 26 3.13 12.61 -17.08
CA THR A 26 4.42 12.74 -17.78
C THR A 26 5.54 11.94 -17.11
N GLY A 27 5.28 11.29 -15.96
CA GLY A 27 6.29 10.60 -15.17
C GLY A 27 7.39 11.51 -14.57
N ALA A 28 7.22 12.84 -14.67
CA ALA A 28 8.30 13.81 -14.42
C ALA A 28 8.39 14.29 -12.96
N GLU A 29 7.33 14.16 -12.17
CA GLU A 29 7.48 14.29 -10.71
C GLU A 29 8.07 12.98 -10.23
N LYS A 30 9.40 12.87 -10.26
CA LYS A 30 10.10 11.85 -9.46
C LYS A 30 9.61 12.05 -8.04
N PRO A 31 8.84 11.12 -7.48
CA PRO A 31 8.49 11.20 -6.08
C PRO A 31 9.80 11.24 -5.33
N GLN A 32 9.95 12.18 -4.41
CA GLN A 32 11.18 12.23 -3.63
C GLN A 32 11.45 10.82 -3.11
N PRO A 33 12.70 10.32 -3.19
CA PRO A 33 13.04 9.05 -2.59
C PRO A 33 12.52 9.08 -1.17
N PHE A 34 11.47 8.31 -0.89
CA PHE A 34 10.83 8.41 0.40
C PHE A 34 11.85 7.93 1.42
N ASN A 35 12.25 8.83 2.32
CA ASN A 35 13.22 8.48 3.34
C ASN A 35 12.48 7.60 4.36
N PHE A 36 12.79 6.31 4.38
CA PHE A 36 12.19 5.32 5.27
C PHE A 36 12.53 5.54 6.75
N GLY A 37 13.05 6.72 7.15
CA GLY A 37 13.61 7.00 8.47
C GLY A 37 12.69 6.62 9.63
N ASP A 38 11.41 6.96 9.54
CA ASP A 38 10.42 6.65 10.58
C ASP A 38 9.77 5.27 10.41
N PHE A 39 10.14 4.50 9.37
CA PHE A 39 9.57 3.19 9.12
C PHE A 39 10.20 2.13 10.02
N GLU A 40 9.44 1.75 11.04
CA GLU A 40 9.73 0.59 11.86
C GLU A 40 8.78 -0.57 11.50
N GLU A 41 9.34 -1.63 10.91
CA GLU A 41 8.60 -2.79 10.39
C GLU A 41 7.78 -3.48 11.49
N LEU A 42 8.41 -3.77 12.63
CA LEU A 42 7.80 -4.51 13.73
C LEU A 42 6.66 -3.71 14.38
N THR A 43 6.86 -2.40 14.60
CA THR A 43 5.84 -1.51 15.15
C THR A 43 4.67 -1.32 14.19
N THR A 44 4.95 -1.12 12.89
CA THR A 44 3.91 -1.03 11.86
C THR A 44 3.07 -2.31 11.82
N PHE A 45 3.70 -3.48 11.92
CA PHE A 45 3.00 -4.75 11.95
C PHE A 45 2.16 -4.91 13.23
N ARG A 46 2.71 -4.58 14.41
CA ARG A 46 2.00 -4.61 15.70
C ARG A 46 0.72 -3.78 15.68
N ASP A 47 0.76 -2.57 15.12
CA ASP A 47 -0.41 -1.69 14.99
C ASP A 47 -1.56 -2.30 14.19
N CYS A 48 -1.23 -3.25 13.31
CA CYS A 48 -2.17 -3.96 12.47
C CYS A 48 -2.79 -5.20 13.11
N GLN A 49 -2.23 -5.70 14.21
CA GLN A 49 -2.73 -6.88 14.92
C GLN A 49 -3.99 -6.57 15.73
N ARG A 50 -4.87 -7.56 15.89
CA ARG A 50 -6.03 -7.45 16.80
C ARG A 50 -5.57 -7.37 18.26
N VAL A 51 -4.58 -8.18 18.63
CA VAL A 51 -4.00 -8.24 19.97
C VAL A 51 -2.47 -8.21 19.83
N PRO A 52 -1.82 -7.05 20.02
CA PRO A 52 -0.39 -6.88 19.77
C PRO A 52 0.51 -7.79 20.64
N SER A 53 0.11 -8.08 21.87
CA SER A 53 0.90 -8.82 22.86
C SER A 53 1.11 -10.30 22.56
N ASN A 54 0.27 -10.92 21.72
CA ASN A 54 0.27 -12.37 21.48
C ASN A 54 0.82 -12.76 20.10
N THR A 55 1.58 -11.86 19.48
CA THR A 55 2.02 -12.01 18.09
C THR A 55 3.33 -12.79 18.03
N ASN A 56 3.38 -13.86 17.24
CA ASN A 56 4.65 -14.51 16.89
C ASN A 56 5.39 -13.60 15.90
N TYR A 57 6.57 -13.10 16.29
CA TYR A 57 7.37 -12.16 15.49
C TYR A 57 8.33 -12.83 14.51
N ASP A 58 8.44 -14.17 14.53
CA ASP A 58 9.22 -14.91 13.54
C ASP A 58 8.51 -14.93 12.18
N LYS A 59 7.19 -14.72 12.17
CA LYS A 59 6.35 -14.73 10.96
C LYS A 59 5.30 -13.64 10.99
N PHE A 60 5.34 -12.74 10.01
CA PHE A 60 4.36 -11.66 9.86
C PHE A 60 3.03 -12.14 9.24
N LEU A 61 2.22 -12.88 10.00
CA LEU A 61 0.97 -13.46 9.50
C LEU A 61 -0.19 -12.46 9.43
N ALA A 62 -0.88 -12.42 8.29
CA ALA A 62 -2.08 -11.60 8.06
C ALA A 62 -3.33 -12.11 8.82
N GLY A 63 -3.33 -13.37 9.27
CA GLY A 63 -4.47 -14.00 9.95
C GLY A 63 -4.85 -13.32 11.28
N GLY A 64 -3.88 -12.80 12.01
CA GLY A 64 -4.05 -12.12 13.30
C GLY A 64 -4.49 -10.65 13.20
N MET A 65 -4.54 -10.08 11.99
CA MET A 65 -4.74 -8.65 11.78
C MET A 65 -6.19 -8.19 11.96
N LYS A 66 -6.34 -6.89 12.26
CA LYS A 66 -7.59 -6.13 12.17
C LYS A 66 -8.15 -6.21 10.74
N LYS A 67 -9.48 -6.14 10.60
CA LYS A 67 -10.19 -6.32 9.32
C LYS A 67 -9.63 -5.43 8.20
N ASN A 68 -9.45 -4.13 8.46
CA ASN A 68 -8.97 -3.18 7.46
C ASN A 68 -7.51 -3.43 7.06
N SER A 69 -6.63 -3.70 8.03
CA SER A 69 -5.23 -4.05 7.74
C SER A 69 -5.13 -5.34 6.93
N ARG A 70 -5.97 -6.34 7.24
CA ARG A 70 -6.03 -7.59 6.48
C ARG A 70 -6.47 -7.36 5.04
N LEU A 71 -7.47 -6.49 4.81
CA LEU A 71 -7.89 -6.11 3.46
C LEU A 71 -6.77 -5.43 2.68
N ILE A 72 -6.03 -4.50 3.31
CA ILE A 72 -4.88 -3.84 2.68
C ILE A 72 -3.80 -4.88 2.33
N SER A 73 -3.48 -5.80 3.23
CA SER A 73 -2.55 -6.91 2.98
C SER A 73 -2.98 -7.75 1.78
N PHE A 74 -4.28 -8.04 1.63
CA PHE A 74 -4.80 -8.72 0.44
C PHE A 74 -4.61 -7.90 -0.83
N ILE A 75 -4.95 -6.61 -0.83
CA ILE A 75 -4.77 -5.74 -2.00
C ILE A 75 -3.29 -5.70 -2.42
N ILE A 76 -2.38 -5.57 -1.45
CA ILE A 76 -0.94 -5.55 -1.74
C ILE A 76 -0.50 -6.88 -2.38
N ALA A 77 -0.78 -8.00 -1.70
CA ALA A 77 -0.27 -9.31 -2.10
C ALA A 77 -0.90 -9.90 -3.38
N TRP A 78 -2.01 -9.32 -3.87
CA TRP A 78 -2.75 -9.81 -5.03
C TRP A 78 -2.81 -8.81 -6.19
N MET A 79 -2.77 -7.50 -5.91
CA MET A 79 -3.00 -6.47 -6.93
C MET A 79 -1.78 -5.58 -7.18
N LEU A 80 -1.04 -5.23 -6.13
CA LEU A 80 0.10 -4.29 -6.24
C LEU A 80 1.43 -5.03 -6.47
N LYS A 81 1.69 -6.04 -5.63
CA LYS A 81 2.86 -6.93 -5.67
C LYS A 81 2.34 -8.38 -5.65
N PRO A 82 1.69 -8.86 -6.73
CA PRO A 82 1.21 -10.23 -6.78
C PRO A 82 2.36 -11.20 -6.56
N ARG A 83 2.25 -12.03 -5.52
CA ARG A 83 3.21 -13.10 -5.22
C ARG A 83 2.64 -14.44 -5.68
N LEU A 84 3.48 -15.36 -6.15
CA LEU A 84 3.03 -16.69 -6.58
C LEU A 84 2.60 -17.59 -5.40
N HIS A 85 3.10 -17.32 -4.19
CA HIS A 85 2.87 -18.18 -3.02
C HIS A 85 2.94 -17.41 -1.70
N ASN A 86 2.43 -18.05 -0.63
CA ASN A 86 2.50 -17.59 0.76
C ASN A 86 1.86 -16.21 1.04
N HIS A 87 0.66 -15.96 0.49
CA HIS A 87 -0.11 -14.73 0.74
C HIS A 87 -0.54 -14.55 2.22
N ALA A 88 -0.44 -15.60 3.04
CA ALA A 88 -0.75 -15.54 4.45
C ALA A 88 0.33 -14.81 5.26
N GLN A 89 1.56 -14.73 4.76
CA GLN A 89 2.69 -14.07 5.40
C GLN A 89 3.10 -12.81 4.62
N MET A 90 3.27 -11.72 5.35
CA MET A 90 3.75 -10.45 4.80
C MET A 90 5.28 -10.44 4.75
N SER A 91 5.81 -9.98 3.64
CA SER A 91 7.21 -9.58 3.49
C SER A 91 7.42 -8.16 4.04
N ARG A 92 8.69 -7.76 4.16
CA ARG A 92 9.06 -6.39 4.52
C ARG A 92 8.48 -5.35 3.56
N ASP A 93 8.52 -5.64 2.25
CA ASP A 93 7.91 -4.78 1.21
C ASP A 93 6.41 -4.63 1.43
N ASP A 94 5.71 -5.71 1.79
CA ASP A 94 4.26 -5.65 2.04
C ASP A 94 3.94 -4.77 3.26
N ILE A 95 4.75 -4.87 4.33
CA ILE A 95 4.58 -4.08 5.55
C ILE A 95 4.88 -2.60 5.26
N LEU A 96 5.88 -2.33 4.43
CA LEU A 96 6.22 -1.00 3.98
C LEU A 96 5.10 -0.37 3.14
N LEU A 97 4.57 -1.09 2.15
CA LEU A 97 3.43 -0.62 1.35
C LEU A 97 2.20 -0.40 2.22
N MET A 98 1.97 -1.27 3.22
CA MET A 98 0.89 -1.07 4.19
C MET A 98 1.10 0.21 5.02
N HIS A 99 2.33 0.51 5.44
CA HIS A 99 2.66 1.76 6.13
C HIS A 99 2.32 2.97 5.25
N VAL A 100 2.80 2.97 4.01
CA VAL A 100 2.55 4.03 3.02
C VAL A 100 1.07 4.28 2.83
N ILE A 101 0.28 3.22 2.60
CA ILE A 101 -1.17 3.32 2.39
C ILE A 101 -1.87 3.88 3.64
N LYS A 102 -1.53 3.37 4.83
CA LYS A 102 -2.19 3.78 6.08
C LYS A 102 -1.86 5.23 6.47
N LYS A 103 -0.63 5.68 6.20
CA LYS A 103 -0.18 7.04 6.46
C LYS A 103 -0.46 8.00 5.31
N LYS A 104 -1.00 7.50 4.18
CA LYS A 104 -1.26 8.26 2.94
C LYS A 104 0.00 8.98 2.44
N ILE A 105 1.13 8.31 2.54
CA ILE A 105 2.41 8.83 2.07
C ILE A 105 2.39 8.80 0.54
N GLN A 106 2.81 9.89 -0.09
CA GLN A 106 2.96 9.97 -1.54
C GLN A 106 4.27 9.27 -1.94
N ILE A 107 4.17 8.29 -2.83
CA ILE A 107 5.30 7.52 -3.36
C ILE A 107 5.16 7.35 -4.88
N ASP A 108 6.21 6.82 -5.51
CA ASP A 108 6.17 6.42 -6.92
C ASP A 108 5.40 5.12 -7.13
N TRP A 109 4.09 5.25 -7.22
CA TRP A 109 3.20 4.14 -7.53
C TRP A 109 3.50 3.53 -8.91
N VAL A 110 4.01 4.31 -9.87
CA VAL A 110 4.38 3.79 -11.19
C VAL A 110 5.56 2.84 -11.06
N SER A 111 6.61 3.25 -10.34
CA SER A 111 7.75 2.37 -10.05
C SER A 111 7.31 1.12 -9.29
N VAL A 112 6.48 1.25 -8.25
CA VAL A 112 6.02 0.11 -7.44
C VAL A 112 5.27 -0.93 -8.26
N VAL A 113 4.39 -0.48 -9.17
CA VAL A 113 3.59 -1.39 -10.00
C VAL A 113 4.39 -1.96 -11.17
N ASN A 114 5.28 -1.16 -11.78
CA ASN A 114 6.13 -1.63 -12.89
C ASN A 114 7.13 -2.71 -12.48
N ASP A 115 7.64 -2.68 -11.24
CA ASP A 115 8.51 -3.73 -10.71
C ASP A 115 7.80 -5.10 -10.58
N CYS A 116 6.48 -5.14 -10.80
CA CYS A 116 5.63 -6.32 -10.60
C CYS A 116 5.04 -6.91 -11.89
N ILE A 117 5.17 -6.21 -13.03
CA ILE A 117 4.70 -6.65 -14.36
C ILE A 117 5.90 -7.13 -15.18
#